data_AF-A0A212ET25-F1
#
_entry.id   AF-A0A212ET25-F1
#
_cell.length_a   1.000
_cell.length_b   1.000
_cell.length_c   1.000
_cell.angle_alpha   90.00
_cell.angle_beta   90.00
_cell.angle_gamma   90.00
#
_symmetry.space_group_name_H-M   'P 1'
#
loop_
_entity.id
_entity.type
_entity.pdbx_description
1 polymer ?
#
loop_
_entity_poly.entity_id
_entity_poly.type
_entity_poly.pdbx_seq_one_letter_code
_entity_poly.pdbx_strand_id
1 'polypeptide(L)'
;MKKYCSIKKSSSTKTTTMTTPAKLYGRELSAYDEVDVDELLSKLSQEELTMLAKEVDPDDNFLPPSQRNNYACEKDPTGPLNRKKLIEHINKQALETPDRPEVKPYVPGVVRGKKWIPPPPSEKVRDAEEQITIDLGDEYEQALSTASQEEIIDLAAILGFHSMMNQDQYHASLLNKGQPVGLGWDGITKASKPKVYPMDPPNDTDPDKTIDRVKQNDQTFLDLNWNNIKNISDEKFEKLFESLKTNTHLEVLSLVNVGLNDRTAQLLADALEVNSTLRVVNVETNFISPAGVVQLVKALLTTTSVEEFRASNQRSQVLGNKTEMEITRLVEQNPTLLRLGLHLEYSDARHRVASHLQRNIDRNCRLQKRASVSLSLRLPRGRPPPVGVDSSFFNLTPPSAETPTPTSERRINDKPIMETDNENGFPNARTPDIDPATHLWKGPAREPVHSQPQLRCWLDPLVHQYSVTLFVTV
;
A
#
# COMPACT_ATOMS: atom_id res chain seq x y z
N MET A 1 13.37 1.38 55.14
CA MET A 1 12.16 0.85 54.47
C MET A 1 12.43 0.69 52.97
N LYS A 2 12.53 -0.55 52.47
CA LYS A 2 11.91 -1.02 51.22
C LYS A 2 12.27 -2.51 51.06
N LYS A 3 11.20 -3.30 51.08
CA LYS A 3 11.12 -4.76 51.00
C LYS A 3 11.75 -5.26 49.69
N TYR A 4 12.61 -6.27 49.76
CA TYR A 4 12.90 -7.12 48.60
C TYR A 4 12.00 -8.36 48.65
N CYS A 5 11.42 -8.62 47.48
CA CYS A 5 10.39 -9.62 47.22
C CYS A 5 11.03 -11.01 47.17
N SER A 6 10.38 -11.96 47.86
CA SER A 6 10.72 -13.38 47.86
C SER A 6 10.37 -14.02 46.52
N ILE A 7 11.36 -14.54 45.80
CA ILE A 7 11.15 -15.39 44.62
C ILE A 7 11.12 -16.84 45.09
N LYS A 8 9.99 -17.49 44.87
CA LYS A 8 9.68 -18.88 45.24
C LYS A 8 10.59 -19.84 44.46
N LYS A 9 11.17 -20.81 45.18
CA LYS A 9 11.85 -21.97 44.59
C LYS A 9 10.84 -22.80 43.80
N SER A 10 11.08 -23.00 42.51
CA SER A 10 10.35 -23.98 41.70
C SER A 10 10.84 -25.38 42.06
N SER A 11 9.90 -26.20 42.53
CA SER A 11 10.04 -27.65 42.73
C SER A 11 10.33 -28.32 41.38
N SER A 12 11.54 -28.87 41.21
CA SER A 12 11.86 -29.73 40.07
C SER A 12 11.35 -31.15 40.36
N THR A 13 10.42 -31.62 39.54
CA THR A 13 9.84 -32.96 39.61
C THR A 13 10.78 -33.93 38.89
N LYS A 14 11.24 -35.00 39.55
CA LYS A 14 12.11 -36.01 38.96
C LYS A 14 11.30 -36.89 37.99
N THR A 15 11.54 -36.76 36.69
CA THR A 15 11.06 -37.71 35.67
C THR A 15 12.13 -38.75 35.40
N THR A 16 11.93 -39.96 35.91
CA THR A 16 12.77 -41.13 35.66
C THR A 16 12.55 -41.58 34.22
N THR A 17 13.55 -41.37 33.35
CA THR A 17 13.56 -41.96 32.00
C THR A 17 14.80 -42.84 31.89
N MET A 18 14.58 -44.13 31.63
CA MET A 18 15.61 -45.16 31.50
C MET A 18 16.47 -44.91 30.26
N THR A 19 17.59 -44.21 30.43
CA THR A 19 18.67 -44.17 29.43
C THR A 19 19.99 -44.26 30.18
N THR A 20 20.91 -45.11 29.71
CA THR A 20 22.25 -45.29 30.27
C THR A 20 22.89 -43.93 30.56
N PRO A 21 23.39 -43.67 31.79
CA PRO A 21 23.94 -42.36 32.12
C PRO A 21 25.20 -42.12 31.28
N ALA A 22 25.14 -41.14 30.38
CA ALA A 22 26.31 -40.71 29.63
C ALA A 22 27.35 -40.22 30.64
N LYS A 23 28.47 -40.93 30.74
CA LYS A 23 29.57 -40.56 31.63
C LYS A 23 30.44 -39.54 30.91
N LEU A 24 30.48 -38.32 31.40
CA LEU A 24 31.41 -37.30 30.90
C LEU A 24 32.67 -37.38 31.79
N TYR A 25 33.84 -37.61 31.19
CA TYR A 25 35.12 -37.81 31.90
C TYR A 25 35.06 -38.84 33.05
N GLY A 26 34.31 -39.92 32.86
CA GLY A 26 34.26 -41.03 33.81
C GLY A 26 33.40 -40.81 35.06
N ARG A 27 32.71 -39.67 35.19
CA ARG A 27 31.74 -39.40 36.26
C ARG A 27 30.32 -39.33 35.68
N GLU A 28 29.31 -39.64 36.50
CA GLU A 28 27.90 -39.51 36.10
C GLU A 28 27.51 -38.03 36.04
N LEU A 29 26.66 -37.66 35.07
CA LEU A 29 26.21 -36.28 34.82
C LEU A 29 25.63 -35.60 36.07
N SER A 30 24.94 -36.35 36.92
CA SER A 30 24.37 -35.88 38.20
C SER A 30 25.42 -35.39 39.20
N ALA A 31 26.68 -35.85 39.09
CA ALA A 31 27.77 -35.38 39.95
C ALA A 31 28.30 -34.00 39.56
N TYR A 32 27.94 -33.49 38.38
CA TYR A 32 28.27 -32.14 37.91
C TYR A 32 27.16 -31.12 38.21
N ASP A 33 25.93 -31.58 38.47
CA ASP A 33 24.80 -30.71 38.85
C ASP A 33 24.98 -30.03 40.23
N GLU A 34 25.83 -30.61 41.09
CA GLU A 34 26.11 -30.11 42.45
C GLU A 34 27.42 -29.32 42.55
N VAL A 35 28.14 -29.11 41.43
CA VAL A 35 29.40 -28.37 41.43
C VAL A 35 29.10 -26.87 41.37
N ASP A 36 29.55 -26.14 42.38
CA ASP A 36 29.38 -24.68 42.42
C ASP A 36 30.23 -24.00 41.34
N VAL A 37 29.56 -23.55 40.29
CA VAL A 37 30.16 -22.90 39.12
C VAL A 37 30.88 -21.62 39.53
N ASP A 38 30.36 -20.89 40.53
CA ASP A 38 30.96 -19.64 40.99
C ASP A 38 32.28 -19.88 41.73
N GLU A 39 32.41 -21.01 42.45
CA GLU A 39 33.67 -21.40 43.10
C GLU A 39 34.74 -21.79 42.07
N LEU A 40 34.35 -22.47 40.98
CA LEU A 40 35.26 -22.80 39.88
C LEU A 40 35.73 -21.56 39.11
N LEU A 41 34.82 -20.64 38.81
CA LEU A 41 35.15 -19.37 38.16
C LEU A 41 36.07 -18.49 39.02
N SER A 42 35.95 -18.56 40.35
CA SER A 42 36.82 -17.81 41.27
C SER A 42 38.28 -18.32 41.33
N LYS A 43 38.50 -19.59 40.94
CA LYS A 43 39.84 -20.23 40.93
C LYS A 43 40.58 -20.04 39.60
N LEU A 44 39.87 -19.65 38.54
CA LEU A 44 40.45 -19.39 37.22
C LEU A 44 41.13 -18.02 37.18
N SER A 45 42.30 -17.96 36.56
CA SER A 45 42.98 -16.69 36.32
C SER A 45 42.21 -15.84 35.31
N GLN A 46 42.45 -14.53 35.32
CA GLN A 46 41.75 -13.60 34.43
C GLN A 46 42.00 -13.90 32.94
N GLU A 47 43.16 -14.44 32.60
CA GLU A 47 43.51 -14.88 31.23
C GLU A 47 42.72 -16.13 30.82
N GLU A 48 42.58 -17.10 31.71
CA GLU A 48 41.79 -18.31 31.44
C GLU A 48 40.30 -18.01 31.33
N LEU A 49 39.77 -17.10 32.16
CA LEU A 49 38.40 -16.60 32.04
C LEU A 49 38.15 -15.92 30.69
N THR A 50 39.13 -15.17 30.15
CA THR A 50 39.00 -14.57 28.82
C THR A 50 39.07 -15.58 27.67
N MET A 51 39.85 -16.66 27.82
CA MET A 51 39.86 -17.75 26.84
C MET A 51 38.54 -18.52 26.84
N LEU A 52 38.00 -18.85 28.01
CA LEU A 52 36.69 -19.50 28.16
C LEU A 52 35.55 -18.66 27.56
N ALA A 53 35.59 -17.34 27.74
CA ALA A 53 34.63 -16.42 27.14
C ALA A 53 34.71 -16.33 25.60
N LYS A 54 35.80 -16.83 24.99
CA LYS A 54 36.01 -16.84 23.54
C LYS A 54 35.51 -18.13 22.87
N GLU A 55 35.27 -19.19 23.64
CA GLU A 55 34.80 -20.49 23.17
C GLU A 55 33.26 -20.62 23.11
N VAL A 56 32.53 -19.50 23.25
CA VAL A 56 31.08 -19.47 23.05
C VAL A 56 30.76 -19.64 21.57
N ASP A 57 29.94 -20.65 21.24
CA ASP A 57 29.53 -20.95 19.87
C ASP A 57 28.73 -19.76 19.27
N PRO A 58 29.21 -19.14 18.18
CA PRO A 58 28.54 -17.99 17.58
C PRO A 58 27.15 -18.32 17.02
N ASP A 59 26.84 -19.60 16.81
CA ASP A 59 25.57 -20.08 16.27
C ASP A 59 24.57 -20.56 17.36
N ASP A 60 24.87 -20.38 18.65
CA ASP A 60 23.96 -20.75 19.74
C ASP A 60 22.68 -19.91 19.74
N ASN A 61 21.56 -20.54 19.36
CA ASN A 61 20.25 -19.89 19.27
C ASN A 61 19.62 -19.51 20.62
N PHE A 62 20.09 -20.05 21.74
CA PHE A 62 19.56 -19.75 23.07
C PHE A 62 20.18 -18.50 23.72
N LEU A 63 21.30 -18.02 23.17
CA LEU A 63 21.91 -16.76 23.59
C LEU A 63 21.42 -15.60 22.70
N PRO A 64 21.14 -14.41 23.27
CA PRO A 64 20.81 -13.24 22.47
C PRO A 64 22.00 -12.85 21.58
N PRO A 65 21.78 -12.31 20.36
CA PRO A 65 22.84 -12.05 19.38
C PRO A 65 24.01 -11.20 19.90
N SER A 66 23.77 -10.31 20.86
CA SER A 66 24.82 -9.48 21.48
C SER A 66 25.77 -10.24 22.42
N GLN A 67 25.41 -11.47 22.83
CA GLN A 67 26.19 -12.32 23.73
C GLN A 67 26.85 -13.50 23.00
N ARG A 68 26.50 -13.73 21.72
CA ARG A 68 27.14 -14.73 20.86
C ARG A 68 28.53 -14.31 20.39
N ASN A 69 28.84 -13.02 20.48
CA ASN A 69 30.11 -12.48 19.99
C ASN A 69 30.59 -11.34 20.92
N ASN A 70 31.72 -11.56 21.58
CA ASN A 70 32.33 -10.56 22.46
C ASN A 70 33.11 -9.53 21.63
N TYR A 71 32.94 -8.24 21.94
CA TYR A 71 33.61 -7.16 21.21
C TYR A 71 35.13 -7.19 21.47
N ALA A 72 35.90 -7.67 20.49
CA ALA A 72 37.36 -7.75 20.55
C ALA A 72 38.02 -6.71 19.63
N CYS A 73 37.64 -5.44 19.77
CA CYS A 73 38.38 -4.36 19.09
C CYS A 73 39.34 -3.71 20.08
N GLU A 74 40.63 -4.03 19.94
CA GLU A 74 41.73 -3.41 20.70
C GLU A 74 42.13 -2.03 20.16
N LYS A 75 41.47 -1.56 19.09
CA LYS A 75 41.80 -0.30 18.44
C LYS A 75 41.08 0.86 19.12
N ASP A 76 41.84 1.89 19.46
CA ASP A 76 41.27 3.13 19.99
C ASP A 76 40.28 3.77 18.98
N PRO A 77 39.20 4.40 19.46
CA PRO A 77 38.18 5.02 18.62
C PRO A 77 38.81 6.04 17.66
N THR A 78 38.83 5.73 16.37
CA THR A 78 39.52 6.54 15.36
C THR A 78 38.64 7.68 14.84
N GLY A 79 38.00 8.44 15.75
CA GLY A 79 37.23 9.65 15.44
C GLY A 79 36.12 9.50 14.39
N PRO A 80 35.55 10.62 13.88
CA PRO A 80 34.53 10.58 12.83
C PRO A 80 35.10 10.11 11.48
N LEU A 81 34.31 9.31 10.74
CA LEU A 81 34.69 8.65 9.49
C LEU A 81 35.13 9.64 8.40
N ASN A 82 36.43 9.63 8.06
CA ASN A 82 36.99 10.40 6.94
C ASN A 82 36.95 9.58 5.65
N ARG A 83 35.86 9.70 4.88
CA ARG A 83 35.59 8.93 3.65
C ARG A 83 36.72 9.00 2.61
N LYS A 84 37.39 10.16 2.47
CA LYS A 84 38.52 10.34 1.53
C LYS A 84 39.73 9.48 1.90
N LYS A 85 40.11 9.46 3.19
CA LYS A 85 41.24 8.65 3.69
C LYS A 85 40.98 7.15 3.56
N LEU A 86 39.73 6.73 3.75
CA LEU A 86 39.34 5.34 3.57
C LEU A 86 39.49 4.90 2.11
N ILE A 87 39.01 5.70 1.16
CA ILE A 87 39.13 5.39 -0.27
C ILE A 87 40.59 5.32 -0.68
N GLU A 88 41.42 6.27 -0.23
CA GLU A 88 42.85 6.30 -0.52
C GLU A 88 43.58 5.08 0.07
N HIS A 89 43.22 4.67 1.31
CA HIS A 89 43.76 3.47 1.93
C HIS A 89 43.37 2.19 1.17
N ILE A 90 42.11 2.06 0.75
CA ILE A 90 41.64 0.90 -0.03
C ILE A 90 42.36 0.84 -1.38
N ASN A 91 42.50 1.98 -2.07
CA ASN A 91 43.21 2.03 -3.35
C ASN A 91 44.69 1.67 -3.19
N LYS A 92 45.32 2.17 -2.11
CA LYS A 92 46.70 1.82 -1.78
C LYS A 92 46.86 0.32 -1.50
N GLN A 93 45.94 -0.26 -0.72
CA GLN A 93 45.95 -1.69 -0.41
C GLN A 93 45.72 -2.56 -1.66
N ALA A 94 44.85 -2.12 -2.58
CA ALA A 94 44.62 -2.81 -3.85
C ALA A 94 45.85 -2.78 -4.76
N LEU A 95 46.60 -1.68 -4.78
CA LEU A 95 47.85 -1.56 -5.55
C LEU A 95 49.02 -2.34 -4.93
N GLU A 96 49.07 -2.43 -3.60
CA GLU A 96 50.14 -3.10 -2.87
C GLU A 96 49.94 -4.62 -2.76
N THR A 97 48.70 -5.10 -2.87
CA THR A 97 48.40 -6.54 -2.82
C THR A 97 48.77 -7.16 -4.16
N PRO A 98 49.76 -8.06 -4.23
CA PRO A 98 50.13 -8.69 -5.49
C PRO A 98 49.01 -9.61 -5.99
N ASP A 99 48.78 -9.60 -7.30
CA ASP A 99 47.85 -10.52 -7.94
C ASP A 99 48.27 -11.97 -7.70
N ARG A 100 47.29 -12.82 -7.38
CA ARG A 100 47.54 -14.25 -7.20
C ARG A 100 48.04 -14.83 -8.54
N PRO A 101 49.16 -15.58 -8.55
CA PRO A 101 49.67 -16.15 -9.79
C PRO A 101 48.68 -17.16 -10.36
N GLU A 102 48.15 -16.86 -11.55
CA GLU A 102 47.31 -17.80 -12.31
C GLU A 102 48.18 -18.94 -12.84
N VAL A 103 48.10 -20.12 -12.19
CA VAL A 103 48.82 -21.33 -12.61
C VAL A 103 48.47 -21.75 -14.05
N LYS A 104 47.29 -21.34 -14.55
CA LYS A 104 46.84 -21.56 -15.94
C LYS A 104 46.14 -20.30 -16.46
N PRO A 105 46.80 -19.48 -17.30
CA PRO A 105 46.21 -18.28 -17.86
C PRO A 105 44.96 -18.61 -18.68
N TYR A 106 43.89 -17.82 -18.49
CA TYR A 106 42.69 -17.91 -19.31
C TYR A 106 43.02 -17.52 -20.76
N VAL A 107 42.65 -18.38 -21.72
CA VAL A 107 42.77 -18.09 -23.15
C VAL A 107 41.35 -18.02 -23.73
N PRO A 108 40.91 -16.85 -24.23
CA PRO A 108 39.59 -16.68 -24.83
C PRO A 108 39.35 -17.74 -25.91
N GLY A 109 38.20 -18.44 -25.83
CA GLY A 109 37.81 -19.46 -26.82
C GLY A 109 38.37 -20.87 -26.59
N VAL A 110 39.26 -21.09 -25.60
CA VAL A 110 39.79 -22.42 -25.28
C VAL A 110 39.07 -23.00 -24.07
N VAL A 111 38.09 -23.88 -24.31
CA VAL A 111 37.46 -24.68 -23.24
C VAL A 111 38.43 -25.77 -22.81
N ARG A 112 39.13 -25.55 -21.69
CA ARG A 112 40.04 -26.55 -21.12
C ARG A 112 39.26 -27.50 -20.21
N GLY A 113 38.88 -28.66 -20.74
CA GLY A 113 38.14 -29.72 -20.04
C GLY A 113 37.27 -30.53 -20.99
N LYS A 114 36.75 -31.68 -20.54
CA LYS A 114 35.70 -32.37 -21.30
C LYS A 114 34.45 -31.50 -21.27
N LYS A 115 33.93 -31.12 -22.44
CA LYS A 115 32.60 -30.49 -22.53
C LYS A 115 31.62 -31.45 -21.89
N TRP A 116 30.97 -31.02 -20.81
CA TRP A 116 29.96 -31.83 -20.16
C TRP A 116 28.84 -32.10 -21.17
N ILE A 117 28.59 -33.39 -21.43
CA ILE A 117 27.48 -33.85 -22.25
C ILE A 117 26.43 -34.34 -21.25
N PRO A 118 25.22 -33.77 -21.24
CA PRO A 118 24.15 -34.26 -20.38
C PRO A 118 23.92 -35.76 -20.64
N PRO A 119 23.77 -36.58 -19.59
CA PRO A 119 23.35 -37.95 -19.78
C PRO A 119 21.97 -37.99 -20.46
N PRO A 120 21.70 -39.00 -21.31
CA PRO A 120 20.41 -39.12 -21.96
C PRO A 120 19.28 -39.20 -20.91
N PRO A 121 18.14 -38.54 -21.15
CA PRO A 121 17.00 -38.60 -20.24
C PRO A 121 16.56 -40.06 -20.04
N SER A 122 16.16 -40.40 -18.81
CA SER A 122 15.74 -41.76 -18.44
C SER A 122 14.53 -42.21 -19.25
N GLU A 123 14.41 -43.52 -19.51
CA GLU A 123 13.28 -44.11 -20.25
C GLU A 123 11.92 -43.66 -19.70
N LYS A 124 11.76 -43.51 -18.39
CA LYS A 124 10.52 -42.99 -17.77
C LYS A 124 10.12 -41.57 -18.22
N VAL A 125 11.09 -40.73 -18.57
CA VAL A 125 10.85 -39.38 -19.08
C VAL A 125 10.50 -39.44 -20.56
N ARG A 126 11.12 -40.36 -21.32
CA ARG A 126 10.80 -40.60 -22.73
C ARG A 126 9.42 -41.22 -22.90
N ASP A 127 9.07 -42.20 -22.07
CA ASP A 127 7.74 -42.80 -22.04
C ASP A 127 6.68 -41.78 -21.61
N ALA A 128 7.00 -40.86 -20.71
CA ALA A 128 6.11 -39.75 -20.35
C ALA A 128 5.95 -38.75 -21.50
N GLU A 129 7.01 -38.43 -22.26
CA GLU A 129 6.93 -37.62 -23.47
C GLU A 129 6.12 -38.30 -24.58
N GLU A 130 6.33 -39.62 -24.81
CA GLU A 130 5.55 -40.43 -25.77
C GLU A 130 4.09 -40.61 -25.33
N GLN A 131 3.79 -40.56 -24.03
CA GLN A 131 2.42 -40.65 -23.54
C GLN A 131 1.67 -39.31 -23.58
N ILE A 132 2.38 -38.20 -23.83
CA ILE A 132 1.82 -36.85 -24.02
C ILE A 132 1.63 -36.52 -25.51
N THR A 133 2.09 -37.36 -26.46
CA THR A 133 1.69 -37.20 -27.87
C THR A 133 0.21 -37.56 -28.01
N ILE A 134 -0.63 -36.56 -27.75
CA ILE A 134 -2.05 -36.58 -28.07
C ILE A 134 -2.11 -36.65 -29.60
N ASP A 135 -2.62 -37.75 -30.15
CA ASP A 135 -2.92 -37.85 -31.57
C ASP A 135 -4.08 -36.89 -31.86
N LEU A 136 -3.73 -35.67 -32.26
CA LEU A 136 -4.69 -34.62 -32.58
C LEU A 136 -5.30 -34.80 -33.98
N GLY A 137 -4.88 -35.82 -34.74
CA GLY A 137 -5.25 -36.00 -36.14
C GLY A 137 -4.54 -34.99 -37.05
N ASP A 138 -4.16 -35.46 -38.24
CA ASP A 138 -3.32 -34.73 -39.20
C ASP A 138 -3.84 -33.31 -39.52
N GLU A 139 -5.17 -33.11 -39.49
CA GLU A 139 -5.82 -31.82 -39.77
C GLU A 139 -5.51 -30.74 -38.71
N TYR A 140 -5.51 -31.10 -37.42
CA TYR A 140 -5.26 -30.15 -36.33
C TYR A 140 -3.76 -29.88 -36.15
N GLU A 141 -2.91 -30.88 -36.36
CA GLU A 141 -1.46 -30.68 -36.38
C GLU A 141 -1.04 -29.77 -37.53
N GLN A 142 -1.66 -29.92 -38.70
CA GLN A 142 -1.43 -29.03 -39.83
C GLN A 142 -1.94 -27.60 -39.56
N ALA A 143 -3.09 -27.46 -38.90
CA ALA A 143 -3.62 -26.15 -38.51
C ALA A 143 -2.73 -25.44 -37.48
N LEU A 144 -2.25 -26.14 -36.44
CA LEU A 144 -1.38 -25.58 -35.40
C LEU A 144 0.02 -25.24 -35.93
N SER A 145 0.54 -26.03 -36.87
CA SER A 145 1.86 -25.75 -37.49
C SER A 145 1.83 -24.61 -38.51
N THR A 146 0.65 -24.32 -39.10
CA THR A 146 0.48 -23.23 -40.08
C THR A 146 0.02 -21.93 -39.42
N ALA A 147 -0.56 -21.99 -38.21
CA ALA A 147 -1.06 -20.83 -37.49
C ALA A 147 0.06 -19.85 -37.10
N SER A 148 -0.25 -18.57 -37.18
CA SER A 148 0.67 -17.51 -36.73
C SER A 148 0.78 -17.50 -35.21
N GLN A 149 1.89 -16.96 -34.71
CA GLN A 149 2.12 -16.87 -33.27
C GLN A 149 1.01 -16.10 -32.54
N GLU A 150 0.44 -15.07 -33.17
CA GLU A 150 -0.63 -14.25 -32.61
C GLU A 150 -1.92 -15.07 -32.44
N GLU A 151 -2.29 -15.85 -33.44
CA GLU A 151 -3.47 -16.72 -33.43
C GLU A 151 -3.34 -17.83 -32.38
N ILE A 152 -2.15 -18.43 -32.23
CA ILE A 152 -1.92 -19.46 -31.20
C ILE A 152 -2.05 -18.84 -29.80
N ILE A 153 -1.55 -17.62 -29.62
CA ILE A 153 -1.64 -16.91 -28.35
C ILE A 153 -3.10 -16.54 -28.04
N ASP A 154 -3.88 -16.14 -29.04
CA ASP A 154 -5.31 -15.84 -28.88
C ASP A 154 -6.13 -17.09 -28.54
N LEU A 155 -5.84 -18.21 -29.21
CA LEU A 155 -6.41 -19.51 -28.88
C LEU A 155 -6.06 -19.91 -27.43
N ALA A 156 -4.81 -19.70 -27.01
CA ALA A 156 -4.38 -19.98 -25.65
C ALA A 156 -5.11 -19.13 -24.61
N ALA A 157 -5.40 -17.86 -24.92
CA ALA A 157 -6.19 -16.98 -24.06
C ALA A 157 -7.66 -17.45 -23.96
N ILE A 158 -8.27 -17.86 -25.08
CA ILE A 158 -9.65 -18.41 -25.10
C ILE A 158 -9.73 -19.71 -24.30
N LEU A 159 -8.72 -20.58 -24.43
CA LEU A 159 -8.63 -21.85 -23.71
C LEU A 159 -8.24 -21.69 -22.22
N GLY A 160 -7.87 -20.47 -21.80
CA GLY A 160 -7.54 -20.16 -20.41
C GLY A 160 -6.12 -20.54 -19.99
N PHE A 161 -5.19 -20.70 -20.93
CA PHE A 161 -3.76 -20.96 -20.66
C PHE A 161 -3.00 -19.70 -20.18
N HIS A 162 -3.51 -19.03 -19.15
CA HIS A 162 -2.94 -17.80 -18.61
C HIS A 162 -1.53 -17.98 -17.99
N SER A 163 -1.17 -19.21 -17.58
CA SER A 163 0.11 -19.50 -16.93
C SER A 163 1.30 -19.58 -17.89
N MET A 164 1.05 -19.74 -19.20
CA MET A 164 2.09 -19.89 -20.22
C MET A 164 2.34 -18.60 -21.00
N MET A 165 1.77 -17.48 -20.54
CA MET A 165 1.64 -16.26 -21.32
C MET A 165 1.86 -15.04 -20.43
N ASN A 166 2.39 -13.96 -21.00
CA ASN A 166 2.58 -12.72 -20.25
C ASN A 166 1.25 -12.01 -19.98
N GLN A 167 1.17 -11.27 -18.86
CA GLN A 167 -0.04 -10.52 -18.48
C GLN A 167 -0.47 -9.51 -19.57
N ASP A 168 0.48 -8.84 -20.21
CA ASP A 168 0.21 -7.88 -21.28
C ASP A 168 -0.31 -8.56 -22.56
N GLN A 169 0.23 -9.73 -22.91
CA GLN A 169 -0.27 -10.51 -24.04
C GLN A 169 -1.69 -11.00 -23.74
N TYR A 170 -1.98 -11.39 -22.49
CA TYR A 170 -3.28 -11.96 -22.10
C TYR A 170 -4.36 -10.90 -22.13
N HIS A 171 -4.05 -9.71 -21.62
CA HIS A 171 -4.94 -8.55 -21.72
C HIS A 171 -5.09 -8.05 -23.16
N ALA A 172 -4.05 -8.12 -24.00
CA ALA A 172 -4.12 -7.71 -25.40
C ALA A 172 -5.08 -8.61 -26.21
N SER A 173 -5.00 -9.93 -25.98
CA SER A 173 -5.86 -10.93 -26.60
C SER A 173 -7.33 -10.77 -26.18
N LEU A 174 -7.60 -10.66 -24.88
CA LEU A 174 -8.96 -10.41 -24.35
C LEU A 174 -9.61 -9.13 -24.92
N LEU A 175 -8.81 -8.11 -25.21
CA LEU A 175 -9.28 -6.82 -25.68
C LEU A 175 -9.25 -6.67 -27.21
N ASN A 176 -8.85 -7.71 -27.97
CA ASN A 176 -8.65 -7.66 -29.43
C ASN A 176 -7.78 -6.48 -29.88
N LYS A 177 -6.78 -6.10 -29.09
CA LYS A 177 -5.93 -4.91 -29.34
C LYS A 177 -4.71 -5.19 -30.23
N GLY A 178 -4.56 -6.44 -30.70
CA GLY A 178 -3.36 -6.91 -31.39
C GLY A 178 -2.18 -7.10 -30.45
N GLN A 179 -1.27 -8.01 -30.79
CA GLN A 179 -0.08 -8.27 -29.99
C GLN A 179 0.85 -7.04 -29.97
N PRO A 180 1.38 -6.64 -28.80
CA PRO A 180 2.36 -5.56 -28.75
C PRO A 180 3.66 -5.98 -29.47
N VAL A 181 4.09 -5.16 -30.44
CA VAL A 181 5.26 -5.42 -31.29
C VAL A 181 6.51 -5.70 -30.44
N GLY A 182 7.07 -6.90 -30.57
CA GLY A 182 8.29 -7.33 -29.88
C GLY A 182 8.08 -8.17 -28.61
N LEU A 183 6.84 -8.49 -28.22
CA LEU A 183 6.56 -9.52 -27.22
C LEU A 183 6.25 -10.85 -27.93
N GLY A 184 7.29 -11.65 -28.18
CA GLY A 184 7.11 -13.04 -28.60
C GLY A 184 6.66 -13.95 -27.44
N TRP A 185 6.56 -15.27 -27.64
CA TRP A 185 6.49 -16.24 -26.52
C TRP A 185 7.68 -16.09 -25.55
N ASP A 186 8.84 -15.71 -26.08
CA ASP A 186 10.06 -15.40 -25.33
C ASP A 186 10.18 -13.90 -24.96
N GLY A 187 9.09 -13.15 -25.11
CA GLY A 187 9.04 -11.73 -24.83
C GLY A 187 9.16 -11.45 -23.33
N ILE A 188 10.13 -10.64 -22.93
CA ILE A 188 10.26 -10.18 -21.54
C ILE A 188 9.26 -9.04 -21.30
N THR A 189 8.30 -9.23 -20.39
CA THR A 189 7.38 -8.17 -19.96
C THR A 189 8.16 -7.04 -19.29
N LYS A 190 8.06 -5.82 -19.83
CA LYS A 190 8.68 -4.64 -19.23
C LYS A 190 7.74 -4.00 -18.22
N ALA A 191 8.29 -3.39 -17.17
CA ALA A 191 7.49 -2.61 -16.24
C ALA A 191 6.75 -1.49 -16.98
N SER A 192 5.46 -1.32 -16.68
CA SER A 192 4.66 -0.24 -17.24
C SER A 192 5.22 1.11 -16.80
N LYS A 193 5.41 2.04 -17.75
CA LYS A 193 5.83 3.41 -17.40
C LYS A 193 4.69 4.07 -16.61
N PRO A 194 4.97 4.66 -15.44
CA PRO A 194 3.95 5.36 -14.68
C PRO A 194 3.39 6.50 -15.53
N LYS A 195 2.07 6.53 -15.69
CA LYS A 195 1.37 7.62 -16.39
C LYS A 195 1.50 8.88 -15.52
N VAL A 196 2.20 9.89 -16.03
CA VAL A 196 2.24 11.21 -15.39
C VAL A 196 0.96 11.93 -15.78
N TYR A 197 0.10 12.18 -14.81
CA TYR A 197 -1.09 13.01 -15.00
C TYR A 197 -0.72 14.49 -14.78
N PRO A 198 -1.27 15.41 -15.58
CA PRO A 198 -1.15 16.84 -15.28
C PRO A 198 -1.81 17.14 -13.93
N MET A 199 -1.31 18.16 -13.22
CA MET A 199 -1.95 18.63 -12.00
C MET A 199 -3.27 19.30 -12.34
N ASP A 200 -4.34 18.94 -11.62
CA ASP A 200 -5.63 19.60 -11.75
C ASP A 200 -5.52 21.09 -11.41
N PRO A 201 -6.32 21.96 -12.06
CA PRO A 201 -6.33 23.38 -11.73
C PRO A 201 -6.73 23.61 -10.27
N PRO A 202 -6.16 24.64 -9.61
CA PRO A 202 -6.57 25.03 -8.27
C PRO A 202 -8.06 25.35 -8.17
N ASN A 203 -8.64 25.19 -6.99
CA ASN A 203 -10.02 25.57 -6.72
C ASN A 203 -10.14 27.11 -6.62
N ASP A 204 -10.88 27.72 -7.56
CA ASP A 204 -11.08 29.17 -7.65
C ASP A 204 -12.26 29.69 -6.80
N THR A 205 -12.86 28.85 -5.96
CA THR A 205 -14.00 29.23 -5.10
C THR A 205 -13.58 30.29 -4.08
N ASP A 206 -14.33 31.40 -4.04
CA ASP A 206 -14.08 32.52 -3.13
C ASP A 206 -14.76 32.30 -1.76
N PRO A 207 -14.01 32.13 -0.66
CA PRO A 207 -14.58 31.86 0.66
C PRO A 207 -15.55 32.93 1.13
N ASP A 208 -15.27 34.21 0.90
CA ASP A 208 -16.08 35.31 1.44
C ASP A 208 -17.47 35.34 0.78
N LYS A 209 -17.51 35.17 -0.54
CA LYS A 209 -18.78 35.07 -1.29
C LYS A 209 -19.59 33.85 -0.88
N THR A 210 -18.94 32.70 -0.67
CA THR A 210 -19.65 31.50 -0.23
C THR A 210 -20.22 31.64 1.17
N ILE A 211 -19.52 32.29 2.11
CA ILE A 211 -20.05 32.59 3.44
C ILE A 211 -21.31 33.47 3.32
N ASP A 212 -21.26 34.52 2.50
CA ASP A 212 -22.40 35.42 2.29
C ASP A 212 -23.61 34.67 1.70
N ARG A 213 -23.39 33.76 0.75
CA ARG A 213 -24.47 32.92 0.18
C ARG A 213 -25.08 31.97 1.20
N VAL A 214 -24.26 31.32 2.04
CA VAL A 214 -24.74 30.44 3.12
C VAL A 214 -25.56 31.25 4.12
N LYS A 215 -25.09 32.45 4.48
CA LYS A 215 -25.77 33.37 5.40
C LYS A 215 -27.09 33.90 4.85
N GLN A 216 -27.17 34.14 3.54
CA GLN A 216 -28.40 34.57 2.87
C GLN A 216 -29.40 33.43 2.64
N ASN A 217 -29.04 32.17 2.96
CA ASN A 217 -29.85 30.98 2.79
C ASN A 217 -30.36 30.79 1.35
N ASP A 218 -29.45 30.88 0.38
CA ASP A 218 -29.76 30.72 -1.03
C ASP A 218 -30.21 29.28 -1.36
N GLN A 219 -31.43 29.14 -1.89
CA GLN A 219 -32.03 27.84 -2.28
C GLN A 219 -31.27 27.12 -3.40
N THR A 220 -30.55 27.86 -4.24
CA THR A 220 -29.78 27.28 -5.35
C THR A 220 -28.43 26.71 -4.90
N PHE A 221 -27.98 27.05 -3.68
CA PHE A 221 -26.67 26.71 -3.17
C PHE A 221 -26.74 25.45 -2.29
N LEU A 222 -26.63 24.29 -2.93
CA LEU A 222 -26.73 22.97 -2.29
C LEU A 222 -25.38 22.35 -1.92
N ASP A 223 -24.32 22.71 -2.65
CA ASP A 223 -22.97 22.15 -2.51
C ASP A 223 -21.94 23.26 -2.25
N LEU A 224 -21.23 23.13 -1.13
CA LEU A 224 -20.11 23.99 -0.77
C LEU A 224 -18.82 23.16 -0.78
N ASN A 225 -17.92 23.53 -1.68
CA ASN A 225 -16.63 22.90 -1.85
C ASN A 225 -15.47 23.88 -1.65
N TRP A 226 -14.77 23.77 -0.52
CA TRP A 226 -13.53 24.49 -0.24
C TRP A 226 -12.27 23.63 -0.35
N ASN A 227 -12.34 22.50 -1.06
CA ASN A 227 -11.23 21.56 -1.14
C ASN A 227 -9.97 22.23 -1.70
N ASN A 228 -8.82 21.94 -1.05
CA ASN A 228 -7.49 22.39 -1.42
C ASN A 228 -7.28 23.92 -1.47
N ILE A 229 -8.21 24.71 -0.92
CA ILE A 229 -8.02 26.15 -0.79
C ILE A 229 -7.05 26.40 0.38
N LYS A 230 -5.87 26.94 0.06
CA LYS A 230 -4.84 27.25 1.04
C LYS A 230 -5.11 28.60 1.70
N ASN A 231 -4.66 28.75 2.95
CA ASN A 231 -4.67 30.01 3.70
C ASN A 231 -6.05 30.60 4.00
N ILE A 232 -7.04 29.76 4.33
CA ILE A 232 -8.30 30.23 4.91
C ILE A 232 -8.02 30.64 6.37
N SER A 233 -8.48 31.83 6.79
CA SER A 233 -8.34 32.27 8.18
C SER A 233 -9.37 31.57 9.08
N ASP A 234 -9.01 31.34 10.35
CA ASP A 234 -9.92 30.75 11.35
C ASP A 234 -11.23 31.55 11.50
N GLU A 235 -11.19 32.87 11.34
CA GLU A 235 -12.38 33.73 11.35
C GLU A 235 -13.38 33.40 10.22
N LYS A 236 -12.90 32.96 9.06
CA LYS A 236 -13.76 32.56 7.94
C LYS A 236 -14.47 31.24 8.26
N PHE A 237 -13.78 30.30 8.91
CA PHE A 237 -14.41 29.07 9.40
C PHE A 237 -15.46 29.35 10.48
N GLU A 238 -15.15 30.24 11.44
CA GLU A 238 -16.11 30.67 12.46
C GLU A 238 -17.38 31.26 11.84
N LYS A 239 -17.23 32.20 10.88
CA LYS A 239 -18.38 32.79 10.18
C LYS A 239 -19.17 31.76 9.38
N LEU A 240 -18.49 30.82 8.70
CA LEU A 240 -19.14 29.76 7.95
C LEU A 240 -19.98 28.88 8.89
N PHE A 241 -19.39 28.34 9.95
CA PHE A 241 -20.06 27.42 10.87
C PHE A 241 -21.19 28.08 11.64
N GLU A 242 -21.07 29.35 11.99
CA GLU A 242 -22.19 30.10 12.58
C GLU A 242 -23.34 30.29 11.57
N SER A 243 -23.01 30.55 10.30
CA SER A 243 -24.02 30.67 9.24
C SER A 243 -24.71 29.33 8.95
N LEU A 244 -24.01 28.20 9.06
CA LEU A 244 -24.58 26.86 8.88
C LEU A 244 -25.70 26.53 9.87
N LYS A 245 -25.64 27.05 11.11
CA LYS A 245 -26.71 26.86 12.11
C LYS A 245 -28.06 27.38 11.64
N THR A 246 -28.06 28.43 10.82
CA THR A 246 -29.28 29.08 10.30
C THR A 246 -29.68 28.61 8.89
N ASN A 247 -28.77 27.95 8.18
CA ASN A 247 -28.99 27.55 6.80
C ASN A 247 -29.90 26.31 6.71
N THR A 248 -30.79 26.28 5.71
CA THR A 248 -31.78 25.21 5.52
C THR A 248 -31.71 24.54 4.14
N HIS A 249 -30.71 24.85 3.32
CA HIS A 249 -30.64 24.39 1.93
C HIS A 249 -29.35 23.66 1.59
N LEU A 250 -28.26 23.96 2.29
CA LEU A 250 -26.98 23.30 2.05
C LEU A 250 -27.06 21.83 2.46
N GLU A 251 -26.73 20.94 1.51
CA GLU A 251 -26.74 19.49 1.69
C GLU A 251 -25.33 18.90 1.76
N VAL A 252 -24.39 19.46 0.99
CA VAL A 252 -23.02 18.95 0.87
C VAL A 252 -22.02 20.01 1.35
N LEU A 253 -21.20 19.63 2.33
CA LEU A 253 -20.11 20.43 2.85
C LEU A 253 -18.79 19.68 2.69
N SER A 254 -17.90 20.18 1.85
CA SER A 254 -16.59 19.59 1.60
C SER A 254 -15.45 20.57 1.94
N LEU A 255 -14.66 20.20 2.93
CA LEU A 255 -13.56 20.98 3.52
C LEU A 255 -12.27 20.13 3.56
N VAL A 256 -11.86 19.58 2.42
CA VAL A 256 -10.69 18.69 2.34
C VAL A 256 -9.41 19.51 2.22
N ASN A 257 -8.40 19.17 3.04
CA ASN A 257 -7.06 19.79 2.97
C ASN A 257 -7.08 21.33 3.03
N VAL A 258 -7.82 21.86 4.01
CA VAL A 258 -7.93 23.30 4.27
C VAL A 258 -7.27 23.73 5.58
N GLY A 259 -6.75 22.78 6.34
CA GLY A 259 -6.05 23.03 7.60
C GLY A 259 -6.95 23.17 8.82
N LEU A 260 -8.08 22.45 8.87
CA LEU A 260 -8.94 22.44 10.06
C LEU A 260 -8.19 21.89 11.28
N ASN A 261 -8.30 22.61 12.40
CA ASN A 261 -7.78 22.25 13.71
C ASN A 261 -8.92 21.80 14.65
N ASP A 262 -8.57 21.32 15.84
CA ASP A 262 -9.54 20.89 16.87
C ASP A 262 -10.52 22.00 17.28
N ARG A 263 -10.06 23.26 17.37
CA ARG A 263 -10.93 24.40 17.67
C ARG A 263 -12.01 24.59 16.61
N THR A 264 -11.63 24.56 15.34
CA THR A 264 -12.58 24.68 14.22
C THR A 264 -13.48 23.44 14.11
N ALA A 265 -12.97 22.25 14.45
CA ALA A 265 -13.76 21.02 14.49
C ALA A 265 -14.85 21.08 15.57
N GLN A 266 -14.56 21.67 16.74
CA GLN A 266 -15.55 21.89 17.78
C GLN A 266 -16.68 22.83 17.30
N LEU A 267 -16.32 23.93 16.64
CA LEU A 267 -17.32 24.85 16.07
C LEU A 267 -18.19 24.19 14.99
N LEU A 268 -17.59 23.31 14.18
CA LEU A 268 -18.34 22.51 13.22
C LEU A 268 -19.27 21.52 13.94
N ALA A 269 -18.83 20.89 15.03
CA ALA A 269 -19.68 20.01 15.84
C ALA A 269 -20.90 20.77 16.38
N ASP A 270 -20.69 21.97 16.95
CA ASP A 270 -21.78 22.83 17.44
C ASP A 270 -22.75 23.23 16.30
N ALA A 271 -22.25 23.42 15.08
CA ALA A 271 -23.09 23.69 13.92
C ALA A 271 -23.91 22.46 13.48
N LEU A 272 -23.32 21.27 13.52
CA LEU A 272 -23.98 20.01 13.16
C LEU A 272 -25.07 19.60 14.16
N GLU A 273 -24.95 19.98 15.43
CA GLU A 273 -25.99 19.76 16.44
C GLU A 273 -27.27 20.58 16.20
N VAL A 274 -27.16 21.69 15.46
CA VAL A 274 -28.30 22.57 15.15
C VAL A 274 -28.81 22.34 13.73
N ASN A 275 -27.91 22.15 12.77
CA ASN A 275 -28.26 22.02 11.36
C ASN A 275 -28.85 20.64 11.05
N SER A 276 -30.05 20.61 10.47
CA SER A 276 -30.77 19.38 10.11
C SER A 276 -30.82 19.10 8.61
N THR A 277 -30.10 19.87 7.78
CA THR A 277 -30.20 19.80 6.31
C THR A 277 -28.96 19.19 5.66
N LEU A 278 -27.80 19.31 6.30
CA LEU A 278 -26.57 18.69 5.82
C LEU A 278 -26.69 17.16 5.78
N ARG A 279 -26.36 16.60 4.62
CA ARG A 279 -26.36 15.15 4.35
C ARG A 279 -24.96 14.59 4.23
N VAL A 280 -24.04 15.35 3.63
CA VAL A 280 -22.66 14.94 3.38
C VAL A 280 -21.71 15.95 4.01
N VAL A 281 -20.83 15.47 4.89
CA VAL A 281 -19.79 16.27 5.52
C VAL A 281 -18.44 15.61 5.27
N ASN A 282 -17.55 16.31 4.58
CA ASN A 282 -16.19 15.85 4.31
C ASN A 282 -15.16 16.79 4.93
N VAL A 283 -14.36 16.27 5.86
CA VAL A 283 -13.25 16.95 6.55
C VAL A 283 -11.94 16.15 6.44
N GLU A 284 -11.77 15.38 5.36
CA GLU A 284 -10.57 14.59 5.09
C GLU A 284 -9.29 15.44 4.98
N THR A 285 -8.15 14.81 5.28
CA THR A 285 -6.82 15.44 5.10
C THR A 285 -6.68 16.76 5.86
N ASN A 286 -7.03 16.78 7.15
CA ASN A 286 -6.90 17.96 8.01
C ASN A 286 -6.06 17.65 9.27
N PHE A 287 -6.05 18.58 10.22
CA PHE A 287 -5.29 18.51 11.47
C PHE A 287 -6.18 18.21 12.69
N ILE A 288 -7.26 17.43 12.49
CA ILE A 288 -8.20 17.08 13.56
C ILE A 288 -7.63 15.92 14.37
N SER A 289 -7.60 16.05 15.70
CA SER A 289 -7.17 15.01 16.61
C SER A 289 -8.25 13.94 16.80
N PRO A 290 -7.90 12.76 17.34
CA PRO A 290 -8.87 11.71 17.62
C PRO A 290 -10.02 12.17 18.54
N ALA A 291 -9.74 13.07 19.49
CA ALA A 291 -10.76 13.64 20.37
C ALA A 291 -11.72 14.58 19.61
N GLY A 292 -11.21 15.38 18.67
CA GLY A 292 -12.05 16.22 17.79
C GLY A 292 -12.97 15.38 16.90
N VAL A 293 -12.48 14.26 16.37
CA VAL A 293 -13.32 13.32 15.58
C VAL A 293 -14.45 12.73 16.43
N VAL A 294 -14.17 12.35 17.69
CA VAL A 294 -15.21 11.86 18.61
C VAL A 294 -16.30 12.92 18.85
N GLN A 295 -15.92 14.19 19.03
CA GLN A 295 -16.88 15.28 19.19
C GLN A 295 -17.75 15.46 17.94
N LEU A 296 -17.15 15.44 16.75
CA LEU A 296 -17.88 15.51 15.48
C LEU A 296 -18.88 14.35 15.35
N VAL A 297 -18.45 13.10 15.59
CA VAL A 297 -19.34 11.93 15.50
C VAL A 297 -20.46 11.99 16.55
N LYS A 298 -20.18 12.53 17.74
CA LYS A 298 -21.19 12.74 18.78
C LYS A 298 -22.25 13.76 18.34
N ALA A 299 -21.85 14.86 17.71
CA ALA A 299 -22.78 15.88 17.20
C ALA A 299 -23.76 15.30 16.16
N LEU A 300 -23.34 14.32 15.35
CA LEU A 300 -24.20 13.66 14.36
C LEU A 300 -25.41 12.92 14.97
N LEU A 301 -25.37 12.61 16.28
CA LEU A 301 -26.47 11.92 16.97
C LEU A 301 -27.67 12.82 17.24
N THR A 302 -27.49 14.13 17.31
CA THR A 302 -28.54 15.06 17.72
C THR A 302 -29.54 15.30 16.60
N THR A 303 -29.06 15.67 15.41
CA THR A 303 -29.89 16.07 14.26
C THR A 303 -30.25 14.88 13.37
N THR A 304 -29.43 13.82 13.35
CA THR A 304 -29.64 12.61 12.53
C THR A 304 -29.92 12.91 11.05
N SER A 305 -29.40 14.02 10.52
CA SER A 305 -29.57 14.43 9.12
C SER A 305 -28.45 13.90 8.22
N VAL A 306 -27.23 13.84 8.75
CA VAL A 306 -26.03 13.43 8.02
C VAL A 306 -26.06 11.94 7.71
N GLU A 307 -25.95 11.61 6.42
CA GLU A 307 -25.90 10.25 5.88
C GLU A 307 -24.45 9.80 5.62
N GLU A 308 -23.57 10.74 5.34
CA GLU A 308 -22.18 10.48 4.97
C GLU A 308 -21.23 11.44 5.70
N PHE A 309 -20.35 10.86 6.52
CA PHE A 309 -19.32 11.60 7.23
C PHE A 309 -17.95 11.05 6.85
N ARG A 310 -17.06 11.90 6.34
CA ARG A 310 -15.68 11.54 6.00
C ARG A 310 -14.68 12.38 6.79
N ALA A 311 -13.75 11.72 7.45
CA ALA A 311 -12.67 12.32 8.22
C ALA A 311 -11.37 11.51 8.11
N SER A 312 -11.16 10.78 7.01
CA SER A 312 -9.94 10.03 6.67
C SER A 312 -8.68 10.92 6.64
N ASN A 313 -7.51 10.27 6.77
CA ASN A 313 -6.21 10.89 6.53
C ASN A 313 -5.92 12.14 7.38
N GLN A 314 -6.31 12.12 8.66
CA GLN A 314 -5.90 13.20 9.57
C GLN A 314 -4.39 13.12 9.87
N ARG A 315 -3.81 14.21 10.35
CA ARG A 315 -2.41 14.24 10.80
C ARG A 315 -2.07 13.17 11.84
N SER A 316 -3.01 12.87 12.75
CA SER A 316 -2.91 11.71 13.62
C SER A 316 -3.52 10.51 12.92
N GLN A 317 -2.68 9.71 12.23
CA GLN A 317 -3.15 8.52 11.53
C GLN A 317 -3.69 7.44 12.49
N VAL A 318 -3.13 7.38 13.70
CA VAL A 318 -3.58 6.45 14.74
C VAL A 318 -4.58 7.17 15.65
N LEU A 319 -5.82 6.67 15.68
CA LEU A 319 -6.89 7.16 16.56
C LEU A 319 -6.75 6.63 18.00
N GLY A 320 -6.25 5.40 18.12
CA GLY A 320 -6.10 4.65 19.37
C GLY A 320 -7.36 3.86 19.76
N ASN A 321 -7.16 2.68 20.38
CA ASN A 321 -8.23 1.72 20.69
C ASN A 321 -9.41 2.35 21.43
N LYS A 322 -9.14 3.15 22.47
CA LYS A 322 -10.18 3.79 23.28
C LYS A 322 -11.08 4.68 22.42
N THR A 323 -10.47 5.49 21.57
CA THR A 323 -11.19 6.41 20.66
C THR A 323 -12.00 5.63 19.62
N GLU A 324 -11.42 4.61 18.99
CA GLU A 324 -12.14 3.81 17.98
C GLU A 324 -13.34 3.07 18.58
N MET A 325 -13.20 2.52 19.78
CA MET A 325 -14.29 1.87 20.50
C MET A 325 -15.37 2.87 20.93
N GLU A 326 -14.99 4.10 21.27
CA GLU A 326 -15.94 5.18 21.56
C GLU A 326 -16.70 5.61 20.30
N ILE A 327 -16.01 5.84 19.18
CA ILE A 327 -16.63 6.11 17.88
C ILE A 327 -17.58 4.99 17.49
N THR A 328 -17.18 3.73 17.67
CA THR A 328 -18.04 2.57 17.38
C THR A 328 -19.34 2.62 18.17
N ARG A 329 -19.29 2.91 19.48
CA ARG A 329 -20.49 3.05 20.33
C ARG A 329 -21.38 4.21 19.91
N LEU A 330 -20.79 5.31 19.45
CA LEU A 330 -21.55 6.46 18.94
C LEU A 330 -22.22 6.11 17.61
N VAL A 331 -21.50 5.48 16.68
CA VAL A 331 -22.05 5.05 15.39
C VAL A 331 -23.20 4.06 15.57
N GLU A 332 -23.10 3.11 16.51
CA GLU A 332 -24.17 2.17 16.84
C GLU A 332 -25.46 2.84 17.33
N GLN A 333 -25.37 4.03 17.93
CA GLN A 333 -26.54 4.81 18.35
C GLN A 333 -27.17 5.59 17.18
N ASN A 334 -26.41 5.85 16.11
CA ASN A 334 -26.88 6.62 14.97
C ASN A 334 -27.65 5.74 13.96
N PRO A 335 -28.92 6.03 13.66
CA PRO A 335 -29.72 5.24 12.72
C PRO A 335 -29.68 5.74 11.26
N THR A 336 -29.12 6.92 10.99
CA THR A 336 -29.20 7.60 9.69
C THR A 336 -27.89 7.58 8.91
N LEU A 337 -26.76 7.44 9.61
CA LEU A 337 -25.45 7.33 8.99
C LEU A 337 -25.37 6.06 8.14
N LEU A 338 -25.05 6.24 6.85
CA LEU A 338 -24.91 5.19 5.85
C LEU A 338 -23.45 4.93 5.51
N ARG A 339 -22.63 5.99 5.49
CA ARG A 339 -21.22 5.92 5.11
C ARG A 339 -20.35 6.66 6.12
N LEU A 340 -19.34 5.95 6.62
CA LEU A 340 -18.30 6.50 7.50
C LEU A 340 -16.93 6.37 6.82
N GLY A 341 -16.37 7.50 6.39
CA GLY A 341 -15.00 7.60 5.90
C GLY A 341 -14.03 7.80 7.05
N LEU A 342 -13.70 6.73 7.76
CA LEU A 342 -12.68 6.71 8.80
C LEU A 342 -11.85 5.43 8.68
N HIS A 343 -10.54 5.57 8.83
CA HIS A 343 -9.67 4.40 8.91
C HIS A 343 -9.64 3.91 10.36
N LEU A 344 -10.16 2.70 10.59
CA LEU A 344 -10.14 2.03 11.89
C LEU A 344 -9.11 0.90 11.85
N GLU A 345 -8.15 0.94 12.76
CA GLU A 345 -7.07 -0.03 12.84
C GLU A 345 -7.57 -1.36 13.42
N TYR A 346 -8.45 -1.29 14.42
CA TYR A 346 -8.92 -2.46 15.15
C TYR A 346 -10.03 -3.20 14.39
N SER A 347 -9.84 -4.51 14.24
CA SER A 347 -10.78 -5.39 13.52
C SER A 347 -12.18 -5.38 14.15
N ASP A 348 -12.31 -5.40 15.48
CA ASP A 348 -13.61 -5.39 16.16
C ASP A 348 -14.42 -4.11 15.83
N ALA A 349 -13.79 -2.94 15.95
CA ALA A 349 -14.40 -1.67 15.60
C ALA A 349 -14.85 -1.64 14.12
N ARG A 350 -14.00 -2.08 13.19
CA ARG A 350 -14.34 -2.20 11.76
C ARG A 350 -15.57 -3.06 11.52
N HIS A 351 -15.61 -4.27 12.06
CA HIS A 351 -16.71 -5.21 11.82
C HIS A 351 -18.02 -4.70 12.40
N ARG A 352 -17.99 -4.11 13.60
CA ARG A 352 -19.19 -3.56 14.25
C ARG A 352 -19.74 -2.36 13.50
N VAL A 353 -18.88 -1.41 13.14
CA VAL A 353 -19.25 -0.24 12.34
C VAL A 353 -19.81 -0.68 10.98
N ALA A 354 -19.11 -1.53 10.24
CA ALA A 354 -19.57 -2.01 8.94
C ALA A 354 -20.93 -2.73 9.03
N SER A 355 -21.09 -3.61 10.03
CA SER A 355 -22.36 -4.31 10.26
C SER A 355 -23.50 -3.35 10.58
N HIS A 356 -23.24 -2.30 11.35
CA HIS A 356 -24.26 -1.30 11.69
C HIS A 356 -24.64 -0.42 10.50
N LEU A 357 -23.65 0.06 9.74
CA LEU A 357 -23.90 0.83 8.51
C LEU A 357 -24.67 -0.01 7.48
N GLN A 358 -24.35 -1.29 7.33
CA GLN A 358 -25.09 -2.21 6.46
C GLN A 358 -26.56 -2.32 6.89
N ARG A 359 -26.84 -2.43 8.20
CA ARG A 359 -28.23 -2.45 8.71
C ARG A 359 -28.98 -1.15 8.41
N ASN A 360 -28.31 0.00 8.52
CA ASN A 360 -28.91 1.30 8.19
C ASN A 360 -29.23 1.41 6.70
N ILE A 361 -28.31 0.98 5.82
CA ILE A 361 -28.53 0.91 4.36
C ILE A 361 -29.71 -0.01 4.03
N ASP A 362 -29.76 -1.21 4.62
CA ASP A 362 -30.86 -2.16 4.41
C ASP A 362 -32.21 -1.58 4.88
N ARG A 363 -32.22 -0.87 6.01
CA ARG A 363 -33.43 -0.19 6.52
C ARG A 363 -33.90 0.88 5.55
N ASN A 364 -32.99 1.71 5.04
CA ASN A 364 -33.33 2.76 4.08
C ASN A 364 -33.85 2.16 2.76
N CYS A 365 -33.20 1.13 2.24
CA CYS A 365 -33.64 0.39 1.06
C CYS A 365 -35.06 -0.21 1.23
N ARG A 366 -35.35 -0.81 2.39
CA ARG A 366 -36.70 -1.34 2.71
C ARG A 366 -37.75 -0.24 2.77
N LEU A 367 -37.41 0.92 3.35
CA LEU A 367 -38.32 2.07 3.40
C LEU A 367 -38.63 2.61 2.00
N GLN A 368 -37.61 2.74 1.13
CA GLN A 368 -37.81 3.17 -0.25
C GLN A 368 -38.67 2.18 -1.06
N LYS A 369 -38.44 0.87 -0.91
CA LYS A 369 -39.28 -0.17 -1.54
C LYS A 369 -40.73 -0.12 -1.05
N ARG A 370 -40.97 0.13 0.25
CA ARG A 370 -42.33 0.28 0.79
C ARG A 370 -43.00 1.55 0.26
N ALA A 371 -42.26 2.65 0.15
CA ALA A 371 -42.76 3.90 -0.42
C ALA A 371 -43.19 3.73 -1.88
N SER A 372 -42.35 3.08 -2.71
CA SER A 372 -42.67 2.84 -4.13
C SER A 372 -43.84 1.88 -4.33
N VAL A 373 -43.96 0.81 -3.51
CA VAL A 373 -45.13 -0.10 -3.54
C VAL A 373 -46.41 0.65 -3.11
N SER A 374 -46.32 1.52 -2.11
CA SER A 374 -47.48 2.33 -1.67
C SER A 374 -47.92 3.36 -2.71
N LEU A 375 -46.99 3.89 -3.51
CA LEU A 375 -47.27 4.83 -4.60
C LEU A 375 -47.92 4.10 -5.80
N SER A 376 -47.43 2.89 -6.12
CA SER A 376 -48.01 2.02 -7.16
C SER A 376 -49.43 1.54 -6.84
N LEU A 377 -49.77 1.40 -5.54
CA LEU A 377 -51.14 1.09 -5.10
C LEU A 377 -52.10 2.29 -5.12
N ARG A 378 -51.59 3.52 -5.23
CA ARG A 378 -52.39 4.76 -5.26
C ARG A 378 -52.66 5.30 -6.66
N LEU A 379 -51.98 4.80 -7.69
CA LEU A 379 -52.29 5.12 -9.08
C LEU A 379 -53.50 4.29 -9.53
N PRO A 380 -54.59 4.91 -10.05
CA PRO A 380 -55.69 4.15 -10.60
C PRO A 380 -55.17 3.31 -11.77
N ARG A 381 -55.40 1.99 -11.71
CA ARG A 381 -55.12 1.07 -12.82
C ARG A 381 -55.95 1.51 -14.02
N GLY A 382 -55.36 2.33 -14.89
CA GLY A 382 -55.89 2.60 -16.21
C GLY A 382 -56.05 1.29 -16.96
N ARG A 383 -57.26 1.04 -17.47
CA ARG A 383 -57.62 -0.10 -18.31
C ARG A 383 -56.58 -0.27 -19.43
N PRO A 384 -55.97 -1.45 -19.64
CA PRO A 384 -55.11 -1.65 -20.79
C PRO A 384 -55.94 -1.56 -22.08
N PRO A 385 -55.42 -0.97 -23.17
CA PRO A 385 -56.11 -0.98 -24.45
C PRO A 385 -56.25 -2.42 -24.98
N PRO A 386 -57.27 -2.69 -25.81
CA PRO A 386 -57.53 -4.03 -26.33
C PRO A 386 -56.37 -4.50 -27.21
N VAL A 387 -55.92 -5.72 -26.96
CA VAL A 387 -54.89 -6.42 -27.73
C VAL A 387 -55.43 -6.68 -29.13
N GLY A 388 -54.93 -5.93 -30.11
CA GLY A 388 -55.04 -6.26 -31.53
C GLY A 388 -54.02 -7.34 -31.86
N VAL A 389 -54.50 -8.48 -32.34
CA VAL A 389 -53.67 -9.57 -32.86
C VAL A 389 -53.16 -9.13 -34.22
N ASP A 390 -51.86 -8.90 -34.36
CA ASP A 390 -51.24 -8.73 -35.67
C ASP A 390 -50.21 -9.85 -35.91
N SER A 391 -50.41 -10.54 -37.01
CA SER A 391 -49.73 -11.77 -37.40
C SER A 391 -48.43 -11.47 -38.15
N SER A 392 -47.38 -11.10 -37.41
CA SER A 392 -46.02 -10.94 -37.93
C SER A 392 -44.97 -11.56 -37.00
N PHE A 393 -45.25 -12.77 -36.51
CA PHE A 393 -44.42 -13.52 -35.56
C PHE A 393 -43.36 -14.44 -36.20
N PHE A 394 -43.02 -14.26 -37.48
CA PHE A 394 -41.91 -14.99 -38.12
C PHE A 394 -41.03 -14.02 -38.90
N ASN A 395 -39.98 -13.51 -38.22
CA ASN A 395 -38.64 -13.32 -38.76
C ASN A 395 -37.76 -12.66 -37.69
N LEU A 396 -37.00 -13.48 -36.96
CA LEU A 396 -35.92 -13.01 -36.08
C LEU A 396 -34.60 -13.56 -36.58
N THR A 397 -33.88 -12.70 -37.29
CA THR A 397 -32.42 -12.73 -37.44
C THR A 397 -31.83 -11.92 -36.28
N PRO A 398 -30.84 -12.41 -35.53
CA PRO A 398 -30.27 -11.66 -34.40
C PRO A 398 -29.40 -10.48 -34.89
N PRO A 399 -29.55 -9.27 -34.33
CA PRO A 399 -28.76 -8.11 -34.72
C PRO A 399 -27.41 -8.01 -33.98
N SER A 400 -26.37 -7.75 -34.77
CA SER A 400 -25.05 -7.31 -34.31
C SER A 400 -25.13 -6.06 -33.45
N ALA A 401 -24.40 -6.08 -32.33
CA ALA A 401 -24.24 -4.96 -31.42
C ALA A 401 -23.08 -4.06 -31.86
N GLU A 402 -23.37 -3.05 -32.67
CA GLU A 402 -22.60 -1.81 -32.69
C GLU A 402 -23.57 -0.63 -32.85
N THR A 403 -23.68 0.21 -31.85
CA THR A 403 -23.89 1.66 -32.03
C THR A 403 -23.60 2.41 -30.72
N PRO A 404 -22.69 3.41 -30.75
CA PRO A 404 -22.42 4.31 -29.64
C PRO A 404 -23.23 5.61 -29.75
N THR A 405 -23.42 6.33 -28.65
CA THR A 405 -23.53 7.82 -28.55
C THR A 405 -23.88 8.24 -27.11
N PRO A 406 -23.75 9.52 -26.68
CA PRO A 406 -22.86 10.60 -27.14
C PRO A 406 -22.20 11.39 -25.97
N THR A 407 -20.99 11.93 -26.15
CA THR A 407 -20.55 13.09 -25.36
C THR A 407 -20.07 14.18 -26.30
N SER A 408 -20.69 15.34 -26.16
CA SER A 408 -20.42 16.57 -26.90
C SER A 408 -19.14 17.23 -26.39
N GLU A 409 -18.11 17.31 -27.23
CA GLU A 409 -17.04 18.29 -27.04
C GLU A 409 -16.80 19.09 -28.32
N ARG A 410 -16.61 20.39 -28.10
CA ARG A 410 -16.54 21.45 -29.10
C ARG A 410 -15.26 21.35 -29.91
N ARG A 411 -15.39 21.49 -31.23
CA ARG A 411 -14.30 21.73 -32.19
C ARG A 411 -13.45 22.94 -31.79
N ILE A 412 -12.13 22.75 -31.75
CA ILE A 412 -11.15 23.76 -32.14
C ILE A 412 -10.34 23.15 -33.29
N ASN A 413 -10.20 23.92 -34.37
CA ASN A 413 -9.64 23.50 -35.66
C ASN A 413 -8.11 23.41 -35.60
N ASP A 414 -7.53 22.27 -35.96
CA ASP A 414 -6.13 22.19 -36.37
C ASP A 414 -6.03 22.00 -37.90
N LYS A 415 -5.22 22.87 -38.53
CA LYS A 415 -4.76 22.75 -39.91
C LYS A 415 -3.47 21.89 -39.94
N PRO A 416 -3.20 21.14 -41.01
CA PRO A 416 -2.00 20.32 -41.11
C PRO A 416 -0.79 21.18 -41.49
N ILE A 417 0.37 20.94 -40.86
CA ILE A 417 1.66 21.44 -41.32
C ILE A 417 2.40 20.28 -41.99
N MET A 418 2.83 20.55 -43.21
CA MET A 418 3.45 19.62 -44.14
C MET A 418 4.89 19.25 -43.75
N GLU A 419 5.24 18.01 -44.05
CA GLU A 419 6.61 17.54 -44.22
C GLU A 419 7.35 18.36 -45.29
N THR A 420 8.59 18.72 -45.01
CA THR A 420 9.60 18.95 -46.04
C THR A 420 10.94 18.40 -45.58
N ASP A 421 11.37 17.34 -46.26
CA ASP A 421 12.76 16.93 -46.36
C ASP A 421 13.58 18.02 -47.08
N ASN A 422 14.80 18.31 -46.62
CA ASN A 422 15.97 18.24 -47.50
C ASN A 422 17.32 18.31 -46.78
N GLU A 423 18.27 17.67 -47.43
CA GLU A 423 19.62 17.31 -47.01
C GLU A 423 20.67 18.45 -47.04
N ASN A 424 21.81 18.12 -46.42
CA ASN A 424 23.21 18.51 -46.71
C ASN A 424 23.87 19.67 -45.96
N GLY A 425 24.93 19.31 -45.20
CA GLY A 425 26.05 20.20 -44.90
C GLY A 425 26.78 19.94 -43.57
N PHE A 426 27.72 18.98 -43.55
CA PHE A 426 28.80 18.96 -42.54
C PHE A 426 29.74 20.17 -42.75
N PRO A 427 30.32 20.77 -41.68
CA PRO A 427 31.65 20.32 -41.25
C PRO A 427 31.94 20.35 -39.72
N ASN A 428 32.72 19.34 -39.31
CA ASN A 428 33.72 19.23 -38.24
C ASN A 428 33.70 20.09 -36.95
N ALA A 429 33.61 19.33 -35.84
CA ALA A 429 34.54 19.27 -34.70
C ALA A 429 34.91 20.55 -33.91
N ARG A 430 34.42 20.60 -32.64
CA ARG A 430 35.23 20.86 -31.43
C ARG A 430 34.38 20.56 -30.19
N THR A 431 34.83 19.60 -29.38
CA THR A 431 34.38 19.37 -28.00
C THR A 431 34.93 20.47 -27.07
N PRO A 432 34.18 20.91 -26.05
CA PRO A 432 34.78 21.47 -24.86
C PRO A 432 34.49 20.64 -23.61
N ASP A 433 35.52 20.57 -22.78
CA ASP A 433 35.66 19.85 -21.52
C ASP A 433 34.65 20.23 -20.43
N ILE A 434 34.35 19.25 -19.59
CA ILE A 434 33.56 19.37 -18.36
C ILE A 434 34.54 19.47 -17.18
N ASP A 435 34.42 20.54 -16.38
CA ASP A 435 34.98 20.64 -15.04
C ASP A 435 33.88 21.06 -14.04
N PRO A 436 33.66 20.33 -12.93
CA PRO A 436 32.66 20.71 -11.92
C PRO A 436 33.33 21.29 -10.67
N ALA A 437 33.06 22.57 -10.38
CA ALA A 437 33.37 23.18 -9.10
C ALA A 437 32.19 23.98 -8.54
N THR A 438 31.96 23.75 -7.24
CA THR A 438 31.28 24.62 -6.26
C THR A 438 29.77 24.86 -6.39
N HIS A 439 29.01 24.37 -5.41
CA HIS A 439 28.06 25.22 -4.70
C HIS A 439 28.05 24.90 -3.20
N LEU A 440 28.46 25.90 -2.42
CA LEU A 440 28.27 26.04 -0.98
C LEU A 440 26.77 26.07 -0.64
N TRP A 441 26.40 25.47 0.51
CA TRP A 441 25.40 26.05 1.39
C TRP A 441 25.94 26.07 2.82
N LYS A 442 25.83 27.22 3.49
CA LYS A 442 26.39 27.55 4.81
C LYS A 442 25.27 27.66 5.84
N GLY A 443 25.53 27.12 7.04
CA GLY A 443 25.10 27.67 8.34
C GLY A 443 24.36 26.70 9.27
N PRO A 444 24.35 26.92 10.60
CA PRO A 444 25.43 27.31 11.51
C PRO A 444 25.68 26.26 12.63
N ALA A 445 26.73 26.50 13.41
CA ALA A 445 27.25 25.65 14.48
C ALA A 445 26.35 25.49 15.72
N ARG A 446 26.49 24.36 16.43
CA ARG A 446 26.24 24.25 17.88
C ARG A 446 27.44 23.58 18.55
N GLU A 447 27.92 24.23 19.61
CA GLU A 447 28.77 23.64 20.65
C GLU A 447 27.90 23.06 21.80
N PRO A 448 28.49 22.25 22.71
CA PRO A 448 27.85 21.08 23.33
C PRO A 448 27.30 21.35 24.75
N VAL A 449 26.61 20.37 25.36
CA VAL A 449 26.72 20.00 26.80
C VAL A 449 25.75 18.84 27.17
N HIS A 450 26.36 17.82 27.79
CA HIS A 450 25.93 16.81 28.77
C HIS A 450 24.57 16.08 28.80
N SER A 451 24.73 14.76 28.99
CA SER A 451 24.06 13.82 29.91
C SER A 451 23.14 12.75 29.28
N GLN A 452 23.49 11.48 29.55
CA GLN A 452 22.77 10.23 29.27
C GLN A 452 21.41 10.16 30.02
N PRO A 453 20.55 9.09 29.93
CA PRO A 453 20.61 7.84 29.15
C PRO A 453 19.30 7.43 28.43
N GLN A 454 19.42 6.39 27.58
CA GLN A 454 18.41 5.40 27.13
C GLN A 454 17.02 5.86 26.64
N LEU A 455 16.75 5.62 25.35
CA LEU A 455 15.55 4.92 24.86
C LEU A 455 15.75 4.52 23.39
N ARG A 456 15.52 3.24 23.10
CA ARG A 456 15.48 2.67 21.75
C ARG A 456 14.21 3.15 21.03
N CYS A 457 14.36 3.85 19.91
CA CYS A 457 13.41 3.90 18.80
C CYS A 457 14.19 3.49 17.54
N TRP A 458 13.83 2.35 16.93
CA TRP A 458 13.01 2.31 15.72
C TRP A 458 13.68 2.98 14.52
N LEU A 459 14.27 2.17 13.63
CA LEU A 459 14.40 2.48 12.21
C LEU A 459 14.03 1.20 11.46
N ASP A 460 12.73 1.07 11.17
CA ASP A 460 12.25 0.22 10.09
C ASP A 460 12.36 0.99 8.75
N PRO A 461 12.57 0.27 7.64
CA PRO A 461 12.79 0.86 6.32
C PRO A 461 11.48 1.29 5.67
N LEU A 462 11.52 2.47 5.06
CA LEU A 462 10.51 2.98 4.12
C LEU A 462 10.31 1.99 2.95
N VAL A 463 9.24 1.23 2.99
CA VAL A 463 8.66 0.56 1.82
C VAL A 463 7.43 1.35 1.39
N HIS A 464 7.57 2.13 0.32
CA HIS A 464 6.43 2.73 -0.39
C HIS A 464 5.75 1.63 -1.21
N GLN A 465 4.66 1.09 -0.69
CA GLN A 465 3.76 0.22 -1.43
C GLN A 465 2.47 1.00 -1.70
N TYR A 466 2.33 1.49 -2.92
CA TYR A 466 1.06 1.95 -3.48
C TYR A 466 0.13 0.73 -3.56
N SER A 467 -1.02 0.78 -2.87
CA SER A 467 -2.06 -0.24 -2.99
C SER A 467 -3.34 0.38 -3.54
N VAL A 468 -3.76 -0.20 -4.66
CA VAL A 468 -4.96 0.08 -5.44
C VAL A 468 -6.19 -0.37 -4.64
N THR A 469 -7.14 0.53 -4.40
CA THR A 469 -8.40 0.19 -3.74
C THR A 469 -9.33 -0.49 -4.75
N LEU A 470 -9.51 -1.80 -4.60
CA LEU A 470 -10.51 -2.59 -5.32
C LEU A 470 -11.87 -2.39 -4.66
N PHE A 471 -12.84 -1.82 -5.38
CA PHE A 471 -14.26 -1.89 -5.02
C PHE A 471 -14.72 -3.34 -5.19
N VAL A 472 -15.08 -4.01 -4.10
CA VAL A 472 -15.84 -5.25 -4.15
C VAL A 472 -17.20 -4.98 -3.52
N THR A 473 -18.19 -4.83 -4.39
CA THR A 473 -19.61 -4.93 -4.07
C THR A 473 -19.92 -6.40 -3.82
N VAL A 474 -20.46 -6.72 -2.65
CA VAL A 474 -21.27 -7.93 -2.42
C VAL A 474 -22.56 -7.50 -1.76
#